data_AF-A0ABD3M9J2-F1
#
_entry.id   AF-A0ABD3M9J2-F1
#
_cell.length_a   1.000
_cell.length_b   1.000
_cell.length_c   1.000
_cell.angle_alpha   90.00
_cell.angle_beta   90.00
_cell.angle_gamma   90.00
#
_symmetry.space_group_name_H-M   'P 1'
#
loop_
_entity.id
_entity.type
_entity.pdbx_description
1 polymer ?
#
loop_
_entity_poly.entity_id
_entity_poly.type
_entity_poly.pdbx_seq_one_letter_code
_entity_poly.pdbx_strand_id
1 'polypeptide(L)'
;MATPVVLTLILLPLLLCQSIHLDIHIPLPDGCLKYHALRANRLLRQASRRTFGGGTTATAAADDDDMPMPTEEVNLFSVHTPHITLYLADFDLEVSEISRSNNNEPGALPLNDTKVSAFMDEISSINFTEIILSTGSMECPITYYSNDAPSDTYYIINGAYTMLPIAKNPCLQTLSDTILQYMKSYLRHPVVVPPWVAELPEPSRSSSIYRCREYGSPNVLEGFDPHVTVGYDPLSSLRLGTMQNDVERSVKYSPVNNREGNSLSNSNSSNRANDLQWRIDAMQQWNEIYWQALSSGNYCADEVVRGIALGKVGVGGTVLANTRMGYWDIGPPPGDQI
;
A
#
# COMPACT_ATOMS: atom_id res chain seq x y z
N MET A 1 -38.14 -34.49 -32.97
CA MET A 1 -38.26 -33.20 -32.25
C MET A 1 -37.43 -33.32 -30.98
N ALA A 2 -36.25 -32.72 -30.98
CA ALA A 2 -35.31 -32.77 -29.87
C ALA A 2 -35.50 -31.52 -29.00
N THR A 3 -35.85 -31.71 -27.74
CA THR A 3 -35.88 -30.66 -26.72
C THR A 3 -34.47 -30.32 -26.29
N PRO A 4 -34.07 -29.03 -26.24
CA PRO A 4 -32.78 -28.66 -25.66
C PRO A 4 -32.89 -28.69 -24.12
N VAL A 5 -31.97 -29.42 -23.50
CA VAL A 5 -31.69 -29.34 -22.06
C VAL A 5 -31.04 -27.99 -21.82
N VAL A 6 -31.78 -27.06 -21.23
CA VAL A 6 -31.23 -25.80 -20.71
C VAL A 6 -30.35 -26.17 -19.51
N LEU A 7 -29.04 -26.14 -19.73
CA LEU A 7 -28.03 -26.23 -18.69
C LEU A 7 -28.09 -24.93 -17.89
N THR A 8 -28.88 -24.94 -16.82
CA THR A 8 -28.93 -23.85 -15.84
C THR A 8 -27.57 -23.82 -15.13
N LEU A 9 -26.66 -23.00 -15.64
CA LEU A 9 -25.43 -22.60 -14.97
C LEU A 9 -25.83 -22.01 -13.62
N ILE A 10 -25.55 -22.78 -12.57
CA ILE A 10 -25.64 -22.37 -11.17
C ILE A 10 -24.67 -21.19 -11.03
N LEU A 11 -25.21 -19.98 -11.14
CA LEU A 11 -24.62 -18.77 -10.57
C LEU A 11 -24.54 -19.01 -9.07
N LEU A 12 -23.40 -19.54 -8.63
CA LEU A 12 -23.02 -19.51 -7.22
C LEU A 12 -23.17 -18.05 -6.76
N PRO A 13 -23.98 -17.76 -5.72
CA PRO A 13 -23.85 -16.48 -5.06
C PRO A 13 -22.44 -16.49 -4.47
N LEU A 14 -21.59 -15.60 -4.97
CA LEU A 14 -20.36 -15.19 -4.30
C LEU A 14 -20.79 -14.64 -2.94
N LEU A 15 -20.91 -15.53 -1.96
CA LEU A 15 -21.06 -15.19 -0.56
C LEU A 15 -19.92 -14.23 -0.25
N LEU A 16 -20.29 -12.97 -0.02
CA LEU A 16 -19.44 -11.89 0.47
C LEU A 16 -19.02 -12.23 1.89
N CYS A 17 -18.18 -13.25 1.98
CA CYS A 17 -17.60 -13.75 3.17
C CYS A 17 -16.38 -12.83 3.36
N GLN A 18 -16.55 -11.80 4.19
CA GLN A 18 -15.55 -10.75 4.40
C GLN A 18 -14.30 -11.42 4.97
N SER A 19 -13.16 -11.32 4.31
CA SER A 19 -11.88 -11.75 4.87
C SER A 19 -11.38 -10.72 5.85
N ILE A 20 -10.68 -11.17 6.89
CA ILE A 20 -9.82 -10.23 7.63
C ILE A 20 -8.56 -10.00 6.80
N HIS A 21 -8.43 -8.78 6.32
CA HIS A 21 -7.25 -8.32 5.60
C HIS A 21 -6.25 -7.76 6.60
N LEU A 22 -5.10 -8.42 6.74
CA LEU A 22 -4.07 -8.08 7.72
C LEU A 22 -2.75 -7.75 7.03
N ASP A 23 -2.01 -6.85 7.67
CA ASP A 23 -0.65 -6.47 7.28
C ASP A 23 0.32 -6.74 8.42
N ILE A 24 1.31 -7.57 8.13
CA ILE A 24 2.54 -7.68 8.93
C ILE A 24 3.54 -6.69 8.36
N HIS A 25 3.89 -5.68 9.16
CA HIS A 25 4.60 -4.49 8.72
C HIS A 25 5.69 -4.06 9.71
N ILE A 26 6.56 -3.17 9.22
CA ILE A 26 7.50 -2.40 10.04
C ILE A 26 6.90 -1.00 10.25
N PRO A 27 6.46 -0.64 11.46
CA PRO A 27 6.12 0.75 11.76
C PRO A 27 7.34 1.64 11.54
N LEU A 28 7.17 2.78 10.87
CA LEU A 28 8.29 3.71 10.72
C LEU A 28 8.71 4.26 12.09
N PRO A 29 10.01 4.21 12.43
CA PRO A 29 10.49 4.74 13.69
C PRO A 29 10.31 6.26 13.74
N ASP A 30 10.30 6.83 14.95
CA ASP A 30 10.32 8.29 15.09
C ASP A 30 11.65 8.83 14.57
N GLY A 31 11.61 9.56 13.46
CA GLY A 31 12.82 9.95 12.74
C GLY A 31 12.55 10.69 11.44
N CYS A 32 13.60 10.76 10.63
CA CYS A 32 13.66 11.38 9.32
C CYS A 32 12.69 10.73 8.33
N LEU A 33 12.66 9.39 8.21
CA LEU A 33 11.76 8.72 7.26
C LEU A 33 10.30 9.00 7.60
N LYS A 34 9.90 8.80 8.86
CA LYS A 34 8.54 9.10 9.30
C LYS A 34 8.19 10.57 9.09
N TYR A 35 9.09 11.49 9.39
CA TYR A 35 8.89 12.91 9.12
C TYR A 35 8.59 13.17 7.64
N HIS A 36 9.37 12.59 6.73
CA HIS A 36 9.20 12.77 5.29
C HIS A 36 7.95 12.08 4.74
N ALA A 37 7.57 10.90 5.25
CA ALA A 37 6.28 10.25 4.94
C ALA A 37 5.09 11.12 5.35
N LEU A 38 5.11 11.65 6.59
CA LEU A 38 4.07 12.57 7.08
C LEU A 38 4.01 13.85 6.24
N ARG A 39 5.17 14.37 5.81
CA ARG A 39 5.23 15.56 4.96
C ARG A 39 4.63 15.29 3.58
N ALA A 40 4.92 14.14 2.95
CA ALA A 40 4.30 13.75 1.69
C ALA A 40 2.77 13.67 1.80
N ASN A 41 2.26 12.94 2.82
CA ASN A 41 0.82 12.82 3.04
C ASN A 41 0.16 14.18 3.31
N ARG A 42 0.82 15.09 4.05
CA ARG A 42 0.31 16.45 4.25
C ARG A 42 0.16 17.22 2.94
N LEU A 43 1.17 17.16 2.06
CA LEU A 43 1.16 17.88 0.79
C LEU A 43 0.07 17.34 -0.13
N LEU A 44 -0.08 16.01 -0.24
CA LEU A 44 -1.16 15.37 -1.00
C LEU A 44 -2.53 15.79 -0.49
N ARG A 45 -2.77 15.71 0.82
CA ARG A 45 -4.05 16.12 1.41
C ARG A 45 -4.35 17.60 1.22
N GLN A 46 -3.34 18.47 1.29
CA GLN A 46 -3.50 19.90 1.02
C GLN A 46 -3.83 20.17 -0.45
N ALA A 47 -3.13 19.49 -1.37
CA ALA A 47 -3.37 19.61 -2.80
C ALA A 47 -4.76 19.10 -3.18
N SER A 48 -5.16 17.92 -2.71
CA SER A 48 -6.51 17.36 -2.93
C SER A 48 -7.61 18.31 -2.44
N ARG A 49 -7.44 18.93 -1.25
CA ARG A 49 -8.37 19.95 -0.74
C ARG A 49 -8.42 21.21 -1.59
N ARG A 50 -7.31 21.68 -2.15
CA ARG A 50 -7.30 22.86 -3.03
C ARG A 50 -7.99 22.58 -4.36
N THR A 51 -7.76 21.39 -4.90
CA THR A 51 -8.29 20.97 -6.21
C THR A 51 -9.79 20.69 -6.14
N PHE A 52 -10.26 20.02 -5.09
CA PHE A 52 -11.65 19.55 -4.99
C PHE A 52 -12.46 20.25 -3.89
N GLY A 53 -11.82 20.65 -2.79
CA GLY A 53 -12.49 21.25 -1.64
C GLY A 53 -12.74 22.76 -1.71
N GLY A 54 -12.82 23.36 -2.90
CA GLY A 54 -13.19 24.77 -3.09
C GLY A 54 -12.18 25.78 -2.52
N GLY A 55 -11.14 26.12 -3.30
CA GLY A 55 -10.13 27.09 -2.88
C GLY A 55 -10.64 28.55 -2.81
N THR A 56 -10.85 29.05 -1.59
CA THR A 56 -10.66 30.47 -1.16
C THR A 56 -11.09 31.58 -2.14
N THR A 57 -12.37 31.95 -2.11
CA THR A 57 -12.77 33.34 -1.84
C THR A 57 -13.99 33.30 -0.92
N ALA A 58 -13.93 34.03 0.19
CA ALA A 58 -14.99 34.12 1.20
C ALA A 58 -16.20 34.94 0.72
N THR A 59 -16.69 34.69 -0.50
CA THR A 59 -17.84 35.38 -1.08
C THR A 59 -18.57 34.47 -2.06
N ALA A 60 -19.39 33.57 -1.54
CA ALA A 60 -20.73 33.28 -2.07
C ALA A 60 -21.33 32.12 -1.26
N ALA A 61 -22.50 32.39 -0.69
CA ALA A 61 -23.40 31.37 -0.18
C ALA A 61 -23.97 30.55 -1.35
N ALA A 62 -23.16 29.62 -1.88
CA ALA A 62 -23.64 28.56 -2.74
C ALA A 62 -23.74 27.29 -1.90
N ASP A 63 -24.87 26.59 -2.02
CA ASP A 63 -25.28 25.45 -1.20
C ASP A 63 -24.11 24.50 -0.86
N ASP A 64 -23.81 24.39 0.44
CA ASP A 64 -22.70 23.59 1.01
C ASP A 64 -22.80 22.07 0.74
N ASP A 65 -23.94 21.59 0.20
CA ASP A 65 -24.22 20.16 0.02
C ASP A 65 -23.60 19.53 -1.25
N ASP A 66 -23.00 20.31 -2.15
CA ASP A 66 -22.54 19.80 -3.47
C ASP A 66 -21.04 20.01 -3.74
N MET A 67 -20.25 20.38 -2.72
CA MET A 67 -18.79 20.47 -2.90
C MET A 67 -18.13 19.08 -2.91
N PRO A 68 -17.36 18.74 -3.95
CA PRO A 68 -16.71 17.43 -4.03
C PRO A 68 -15.67 17.29 -2.92
N MET A 69 -15.83 16.25 -2.11
CA MET A 69 -14.89 15.93 -1.04
C MET A 69 -13.49 15.65 -1.61
N PRO A 70 -12.41 15.98 -0.87
CA PRO A 70 -11.06 15.59 -1.23
C PRO A 70 -10.98 14.08 -1.48
N THR A 71 -10.33 13.68 -2.57
CA THR A 71 -10.22 12.28 -3.00
C THR A 71 -9.08 11.53 -2.31
N GLU A 72 -8.15 12.25 -1.66
CA GLU A 72 -7.05 11.65 -0.90
C GLU A 72 -7.56 11.08 0.42
N GLU A 73 -7.55 9.75 0.54
CA GLU A 73 -8.11 9.04 1.69
C GLU A 73 -7.06 8.65 2.74
N VAL A 74 -5.76 8.59 2.39
CA VAL A 74 -4.72 8.26 3.36
C VAL A 74 -4.53 9.42 4.32
N ASN A 75 -4.45 9.10 5.60
CA ASN A 75 -4.32 10.06 6.70
C ASN A 75 -3.39 9.50 7.77
N LEU A 76 -2.08 9.72 7.58
CA LEU A 76 -1.01 9.22 8.45
C LEU A 76 -0.93 9.96 9.80
N PHE A 77 -1.78 10.96 10.04
CA PHE A 77 -1.77 11.76 11.27
C PHE A 77 -2.76 11.28 12.32
N SER A 78 -3.74 10.44 11.95
CA SER A 78 -4.84 10.08 12.86
C SER A 78 -5.54 8.77 12.54
N VAL A 79 -5.63 8.38 11.26
CA VAL A 79 -6.41 7.21 10.84
C VAL A 79 -5.52 6.06 10.45
N HIS A 80 -4.34 6.34 9.89
CA HIS A 80 -3.43 5.34 9.33
C HIS A 80 -2.06 5.43 9.99
N THR A 81 -1.37 4.29 10.05
CA THR A 81 -0.02 4.17 10.59
C THR A 81 1.00 4.31 9.45
N PRO A 82 2.04 5.14 9.54
CA PRO A 82 3.14 5.12 8.59
C PRO A 82 3.98 3.84 8.80
N HIS A 83 4.08 3.00 7.78
CA HIS A 83 4.73 1.69 7.86
C HIS A 83 5.26 1.24 6.49
N ILE A 84 6.04 0.16 6.53
CA ILE A 84 6.48 -0.60 5.37
C ILE A 84 5.82 -1.98 5.47
N THR A 85 5.01 -2.33 4.48
CA THR A 85 4.38 -3.67 4.38
C THR A 85 5.45 -4.72 4.13
N LEU A 86 5.52 -5.75 4.99
CA LEU A 86 6.30 -6.95 4.72
C LEU A 86 5.43 -8.03 4.10
N TYR A 87 4.19 -8.17 4.59
CA TYR A 87 3.27 -9.17 4.09
C TYR A 87 1.81 -8.76 4.31
N LEU A 88 1.05 -8.71 3.22
CA LEU A 88 -0.35 -8.32 3.15
C LEU A 88 -1.15 -9.45 2.51
N ALA A 89 -2.12 -10.01 3.23
CA ALA A 89 -2.95 -11.11 2.73
C ALA A 89 -4.31 -11.20 3.45
N ASP A 90 -5.18 -12.05 2.89
CA ASP A 90 -6.44 -12.44 3.50
C ASP A 90 -6.28 -13.72 4.32
N PHE A 91 -6.71 -13.68 5.58
CA PHE A 91 -6.58 -14.80 6.50
C PHE A 91 -7.95 -15.41 6.88
N ASP A 92 -7.99 -16.73 7.05
CA ASP A 92 -9.17 -17.48 7.50
C ASP A 92 -9.19 -17.59 9.03
N LEU A 93 -9.43 -16.46 9.72
CA LEU A 93 -9.45 -16.37 11.19
C LEU A 93 -10.86 -16.30 11.78
N GLU A 94 -11.90 -16.42 10.95
CA GLU A 94 -13.29 -16.21 11.36
C GLU A 94 -13.98 -17.52 11.78
N VAL A 95 -15.11 -17.40 12.49
CA VAL A 95 -15.99 -18.53 12.79
C VAL A 95 -16.64 -19.04 11.50
N SER A 96 -16.66 -20.37 11.31
CA SER A 96 -17.28 -20.98 10.13
C SER A 96 -18.78 -20.68 10.04
N GLU A 97 -19.28 -20.38 8.83
CA GLU A 97 -20.69 -20.06 8.58
C GLU A 97 -21.66 -21.16 9.06
N ILE A 98 -21.21 -22.42 9.09
CA ILE A 98 -21.97 -23.57 9.61
C ILE A 98 -22.43 -23.36 11.06
N SER A 99 -21.70 -22.54 11.83
CA SER A 99 -22.01 -22.24 13.23
C SER A 99 -23.09 -21.15 13.39
N ARG A 100 -23.41 -20.37 12.34
CA ARG A 100 -24.48 -19.35 12.34
C ARG A 100 -25.77 -19.93 11.75
N SER A 101 -26.42 -20.86 12.46
CA SER A 101 -27.64 -21.47 11.91
C SER A 101 -28.90 -20.60 11.94
N ASN A 102 -28.96 -19.40 12.56
CA ASN A 102 -30.29 -18.80 12.84
C ASN A 102 -30.51 -17.28 12.63
N ASN A 103 -29.51 -16.45 12.30
CA ASN A 103 -29.76 -14.99 12.20
C ASN A 103 -29.21 -14.39 10.90
N ASN A 104 -30.12 -14.00 10.01
CA ASN A 104 -29.89 -13.49 8.65
C ASN A 104 -29.36 -12.04 8.59
N GLU A 105 -28.40 -11.64 9.43
CA GLU A 105 -27.75 -10.34 9.28
C GLU A 105 -26.47 -10.44 8.42
N PRO A 106 -26.40 -9.71 7.29
CA PRO A 106 -25.17 -9.57 6.54
C PRO A 106 -24.20 -8.66 7.32
N GLY A 107 -23.23 -9.27 7.98
CA GLY A 107 -22.15 -8.58 8.69
C GLY A 107 -20.95 -9.49 8.87
N ALA A 108 -19.77 -8.89 9.01
CA ALA A 108 -18.50 -9.58 9.26
C ALA A 108 -18.69 -10.73 10.27
N LEU A 109 -18.12 -11.90 9.95
CA LEU A 109 -18.14 -13.01 10.89
C LEU A 109 -17.29 -12.63 12.10
N PRO A 110 -17.70 -12.98 13.33
CA PRO A 110 -16.84 -12.79 14.48
C PRO A 110 -15.57 -13.61 14.30
N LEU A 111 -14.46 -13.09 14.83
CA LEU A 111 -13.20 -13.83 14.85
C LEU A 111 -13.34 -15.08 15.72
N ASN A 112 -12.69 -16.15 15.29
CA ASN A 112 -12.57 -17.37 16.06
C ASN A 112 -11.37 -17.24 16.99
N ASP A 113 -11.60 -17.06 18.28
CA ASP A 113 -10.56 -16.81 19.28
C ASP A 113 -9.46 -17.90 19.26
N THR A 114 -9.82 -19.17 19.05
CA THR A 114 -8.84 -20.26 18.95
C THR A 114 -7.95 -20.11 17.72
N LYS A 115 -8.53 -19.79 16.56
CA LYS A 115 -7.75 -19.56 15.34
C LYS A 115 -6.87 -18.32 15.46
N VAL A 116 -7.39 -17.24 16.03
CA VAL A 116 -6.63 -16.01 16.27
C VAL A 116 -5.49 -16.28 17.24
N SER A 117 -5.73 -16.99 18.36
CA SER A 117 -4.67 -17.35 19.30
C SER A 117 -3.59 -18.17 18.62
N ALA A 118 -3.95 -19.23 17.88
CA ALA A 118 -2.98 -20.04 17.15
C ALA A 118 -2.17 -19.23 16.13
N PHE A 119 -2.83 -18.33 15.40
CA PHE A 119 -2.17 -17.41 14.47
C PHE A 119 -1.18 -16.48 15.18
N MET A 120 -1.59 -15.89 16.31
CA MET A 120 -0.73 -15.01 17.11
C MET A 120 0.45 -15.76 17.73
N ASP A 121 0.23 -17.00 18.18
CA ASP A 121 1.26 -17.89 18.72
C ASP A 121 2.28 -18.25 17.63
N GLU A 122 1.81 -18.55 16.42
CA GLU A 122 2.66 -18.86 15.27
C GLU A 122 3.56 -17.67 14.90
N ILE A 123 3.01 -16.46 14.75
CA ILE A 123 3.83 -15.26 14.47
C ILE A 123 4.80 -15.00 15.62
N SER A 124 4.36 -15.16 16.86
CA SER A 124 5.21 -14.94 18.04
C SER A 124 6.33 -15.96 18.19
N SER A 125 6.23 -17.11 17.51
CA SER A 125 7.32 -18.08 17.42
C SER A 125 8.45 -17.66 16.49
N ILE A 126 8.23 -16.65 15.64
CA ILE A 126 9.24 -16.13 14.72
C ILE A 126 10.26 -15.29 15.49
N ASN A 127 11.52 -15.72 15.48
CA ASN A 127 12.62 -14.96 16.07
C ASN A 127 13.13 -13.88 15.10
N PHE A 128 12.41 -12.75 15.02
CA PHE A 128 12.77 -11.64 14.12
C PHE A 128 14.17 -11.09 14.36
N THR A 129 14.66 -11.12 15.60
CA THR A 129 16.03 -10.68 15.92
C THR A 129 17.06 -11.61 15.28
N GLU A 130 16.89 -12.93 15.41
CA GLU A 130 17.77 -13.90 14.79
C GLU A 130 17.74 -13.85 13.26
N ILE A 131 16.58 -13.59 12.66
CA ILE A 131 16.46 -13.38 11.21
C ILE A 131 17.36 -12.22 10.75
N ILE A 132 17.31 -11.08 11.45
CA ILE A 132 18.14 -9.92 11.12
C ILE A 132 19.62 -10.27 11.23
N LEU A 133 20.03 -10.90 12.33
CA LEU A 133 21.42 -11.32 12.55
C LEU A 133 21.91 -12.35 11.50
N SER A 134 21.02 -13.21 11.00
CA SER A 134 21.34 -14.23 9.99
C SER A 134 21.71 -13.64 8.62
N THR A 135 21.33 -12.39 8.35
CA THR A 135 21.62 -11.70 7.09
C THR A 135 23.06 -11.19 6.99
N GLY A 136 23.88 -11.42 8.03
CA GLY A 136 25.26 -10.95 8.11
C GLY A 136 25.39 -9.47 8.48
N SER A 137 24.28 -8.79 8.77
CA SER A 137 24.23 -7.42 9.27
C SER A 137 23.83 -7.42 10.75
N MET A 138 24.43 -6.53 11.53
CA MET A 138 23.99 -6.30 12.93
C MET A 138 22.65 -5.55 12.98
N GLU A 139 22.26 -4.91 11.88
CA GLU A 139 21.08 -4.06 11.79
C GLU A 139 20.33 -4.30 10.49
N CYS A 140 19.05 -3.91 10.47
CA CYS A 140 18.22 -3.94 9.27
C CYS A 140 17.96 -2.50 8.80
N PRO A 141 18.84 -1.91 7.96
CA PRO A 141 18.71 -0.52 7.58
C PRO A 141 17.50 -0.31 6.67
N ILE A 142 16.86 0.84 6.84
CA ILE A 142 15.73 1.32 6.06
C ILE A 142 16.13 2.70 5.52
N THR A 143 16.06 2.86 4.21
CA THR A 143 16.33 4.14 3.55
C THR A 143 15.40 4.31 2.36
N TYR A 144 15.02 5.54 2.02
CA TYR A 144 14.36 5.78 0.73
C TYR A 144 15.35 5.56 -0.41
N TYR A 145 14.90 4.85 -1.45
CA TYR A 145 15.70 4.60 -2.64
C TYR A 145 15.33 5.57 -3.75
N SER A 146 16.33 6.01 -4.52
CA SER A 146 16.11 6.71 -5.79
C SER A 146 16.09 5.65 -6.89
N ASN A 147 15.06 5.64 -7.74
CA ASN A 147 15.08 4.82 -8.95
C ASN A 147 16.30 5.22 -9.80
N ASP A 148 17.31 4.35 -9.94
CA ASP A 148 18.59 4.68 -10.56
C ASP A 148 18.44 5.30 -11.99
N ALA A 149 18.99 6.53 -12.15
CA ALA A 149 19.25 7.34 -13.36
C ALA A 149 18.19 8.37 -13.85
N PRO A 150 18.65 9.47 -14.49
CA PRO A 150 19.17 10.73 -13.94
C PRO A 150 18.06 11.78 -13.64
N SER A 151 16.87 11.35 -13.23
CA SER A 151 15.85 12.25 -12.69
C SER A 151 15.54 11.81 -11.26
N ASP A 152 16.12 12.53 -10.29
CA ASP A 152 16.12 12.29 -8.84
C ASP A 152 14.71 12.27 -8.20
N THR A 153 13.84 11.34 -8.62
CA THR A 153 12.48 11.20 -8.08
C THR A 153 12.44 10.10 -7.02
N TYR A 154 12.18 10.48 -5.77
CA TYR A 154 12.09 9.60 -4.60
C TYR A 154 10.64 9.19 -4.28
N TYR A 155 9.79 9.12 -5.29
CA TYR A 155 8.39 8.74 -5.14
C TYR A 155 7.87 8.01 -6.38
N ILE A 156 6.80 7.24 -6.20
CA ILE A 156 6.08 6.53 -7.24
C ILE A 156 4.61 6.93 -7.16
N ILE A 157 4.01 7.28 -8.30
CA ILE A 157 2.56 7.36 -8.44
C ILE A 157 2.13 6.28 -9.43
N ASN A 158 1.33 5.32 -8.97
CA ASN A 158 0.86 4.20 -9.78
C ASN A 158 -0.65 4.00 -9.57
N GLY A 159 -1.44 4.40 -10.57
CA GLY A 159 -2.90 4.39 -10.50
C GLY A 159 -3.41 5.18 -9.28
N ALA A 160 -4.07 4.48 -8.36
CA ALA A 160 -4.59 5.03 -7.11
C ALA A 160 -3.52 5.37 -6.08
N TYR A 161 -2.33 4.79 -6.17
CA TYR A 161 -1.36 4.81 -5.08
C TYR A 161 -0.29 5.88 -5.29
N THR A 162 0.06 6.58 -4.22
CA THR A 162 1.28 7.38 -4.12
C THR A 162 2.15 6.82 -3.01
N MET A 163 3.38 6.45 -3.36
CA MET A 163 4.27 5.65 -2.52
C MET A 163 5.67 6.24 -2.48
N LEU A 164 6.34 6.09 -1.34
CA LEU A 164 7.77 6.39 -1.19
C LEU A 164 8.54 5.06 -1.20
N PRO A 165 9.34 4.77 -2.24
CA PRO A 165 10.07 3.51 -2.36
C PRO A 165 11.16 3.40 -1.29
N ILE A 166 11.28 2.21 -0.70
CA ILE A 166 12.33 1.86 0.25
C ILE A 166 13.38 1.01 -0.47
N ALA A 167 14.66 1.22 -0.16
CA ALA A 167 15.74 0.41 -0.69
C ALA A 167 15.56 -1.04 -0.29
N LYS A 168 15.22 -1.88 -1.26
CA LYS A 168 15.18 -3.33 -1.09
C LYS A 168 16.58 -3.83 -0.74
N ASN A 169 16.70 -4.53 0.38
CA ASN A 169 17.95 -5.12 0.85
C ASN A 169 17.71 -6.55 1.34
N PRO A 170 18.79 -7.36 1.51
CA PRO A 170 18.66 -8.75 1.94
C PRO A 170 17.88 -8.91 3.24
N CYS A 171 18.06 -8.01 4.22
CA CYS A 171 17.36 -8.10 5.49
C CYS A 171 15.83 -7.97 5.32
N LEU A 172 15.35 -6.94 4.62
CA LEU A 172 13.91 -6.75 4.39
C LEU A 172 13.31 -7.91 3.57
N GLN A 173 14.04 -8.41 2.57
CA GLN A 173 13.62 -9.58 1.80
C GLN A 173 13.49 -10.81 2.68
N THR A 174 14.51 -11.12 3.50
CA THR A 174 14.48 -12.30 4.38
C THR A 174 13.34 -12.20 5.39
N LEU A 175 13.11 -11.03 6.00
CA LEU A 175 11.97 -10.82 6.88
C LEU A 175 10.64 -11.13 6.19
N SER A 176 10.40 -10.54 5.01
CA SER A 176 9.21 -10.81 4.19
C SER A 176 9.06 -12.31 3.88
N ASP A 177 10.12 -12.95 3.37
CA ASP A 177 10.08 -14.33 2.91
C ASP A 177 9.88 -15.33 4.04
N THR A 178 10.48 -15.08 5.21
CA THR A 178 10.30 -15.94 6.38
C THR A 178 8.85 -15.92 6.84
N ILE A 179 8.21 -14.75 6.89
CA ILE A 179 6.80 -14.62 7.32
C ILE A 179 5.88 -15.52 6.48
N LEU A 180 6.12 -15.62 5.16
CA LEU A 180 5.27 -16.40 4.26
C LEU A 180 5.12 -17.86 4.70
N GLN A 181 6.21 -18.47 5.16
CA GLN A 181 6.24 -19.89 5.50
C GLN A 181 5.36 -20.20 6.71
N TYR A 182 5.42 -19.34 7.73
CA TYR A 182 4.62 -19.46 8.94
C TYR A 182 3.14 -19.16 8.67
N MET A 183 2.87 -18.20 7.79
CA MET A 183 1.52 -17.68 7.60
C MET A 183 0.68 -18.47 6.59
N LYS A 184 1.32 -19.30 5.77
CA LYS A 184 0.67 -20.02 4.66
C LYS A 184 -0.55 -20.85 5.07
N SER A 185 -0.51 -21.53 6.21
CA SER A 185 -1.63 -22.37 6.68
C SER A 185 -2.86 -21.58 7.13
N TYR A 186 -2.70 -20.28 7.37
CA TYR A 186 -3.78 -19.39 7.81
C TYR A 186 -4.41 -18.62 6.65
N LEU A 187 -3.89 -18.78 5.43
CA LEU A 187 -4.40 -18.12 4.25
C LEU A 187 -5.84 -18.53 3.95
N ARG A 188 -6.64 -17.53 3.60
CA ARG A 188 -8.00 -17.76 3.14
C ARG A 188 -7.99 -18.39 1.76
N HIS A 189 -8.79 -19.45 1.60
CA HIS A 189 -9.00 -20.12 0.33
C HIS A 189 -10.48 -20.08 -0.09
N PRO A 190 -10.78 -19.93 -1.40
CA PRO A 190 -9.83 -19.69 -2.49
C PRO A 190 -9.19 -18.29 -2.42
N VAL A 191 -7.91 -18.19 -2.76
CA VAL A 191 -7.25 -16.87 -2.85
C VAL A 191 -7.75 -16.12 -4.08
N VAL A 192 -8.14 -14.87 -3.89
CA VAL A 192 -8.54 -13.96 -4.97
C VAL A 192 -7.30 -13.26 -5.53
N VAL A 193 -7.03 -13.46 -6.82
CA VAL A 193 -5.95 -12.76 -7.52
C VAL A 193 -6.41 -11.34 -7.86
N PRO A 194 -5.66 -10.28 -7.49
CA PRO A 194 -6.02 -8.91 -7.84
C PRO A 194 -6.17 -8.71 -9.36
N PRO A 195 -7.19 -7.96 -9.83
CA PRO A 195 -7.45 -7.82 -11.27
C PRO A 195 -6.27 -7.27 -12.10
N TRP A 196 -5.50 -6.33 -11.54
CA TRP A 196 -4.34 -5.74 -12.21
C TRP A 196 -3.24 -6.75 -12.55
N VAL A 197 -3.17 -7.89 -11.84
CA VAL A 197 -2.23 -8.97 -12.15
C VAL A 197 -2.49 -9.51 -13.55
N ALA A 198 -3.75 -9.54 -14.00
CA ALA A 198 -4.11 -10.02 -15.33
C ALA A 198 -3.55 -9.14 -16.46
N GLU A 199 -3.18 -7.90 -16.16
CA GLU A 199 -2.66 -6.90 -17.11
C GLU A 199 -1.13 -6.93 -17.23
N LEU A 200 -0.43 -7.68 -16.36
CA LEU A 200 1.02 -7.82 -16.43
C LEU A 200 1.45 -8.60 -17.68
N PRO A 201 2.63 -8.29 -18.27
CA PRO A 201 3.23 -9.12 -19.31
C PRO A 201 3.73 -10.46 -18.73
N GLU A 202 3.92 -11.46 -19.59
CA GLU A 202 4.65 -12.68 -19.21
C GLU A 202 6.17 -12.40 -19.17
N PRO A 203 6.93 -13.02 -18.24
CA PRO A 203 6.50 -14.01 -17.24
C PRO A 203 5.92 -13.42 -15.95
N SER A 204 5.94 -12.10 -15.76
CA SER A 204 5.54 -11.44 -14.51
C SER A 204 4.12 -11.77 -14.08
N ARG A 205 3.19 -11.92 -15.03
CA ARG A 205 1.81 -12.32 -14.77
C ARG A 205 1.71 -13.72 -14.18
N SER A 206 2.27 -14.73 -14.85
CA SER A 206 2.20 -16.11 -14.36
C SER A 206 2.89 -16.28 -13.01
N SER A 207 4.04 -15.64 -12.80
CA SER A 207 4.71 -15.62 -11.49
C SER A 207 3.87 -14.94 -10.40
N SER A 208 3.20 -13.83 -10.70
CA SER A 208 2.34 -13.13 -9.73
C SER A 208 1.09 -13.92 -9.38
N ILE A 209 0.47 -14.59 -10.36
CA ILE A 209 -0.65 -15.52 -10.12
C ILE A 209 -0.21 -16.67 -9.22
N TYR A 210 0.97 -17.25 -9.48
CA TYR A 210 1.53 -18.31 -8.64
C TYR A 210 1.71 -17.82 -7.20
N ARG A 211 2.36 -16.66 -7.00
CA ARG A 211 2.56 -16.09 -5.66
C ARG A 211 1.26 -15.78 -4.94
N CYS A 212 0.25 -15.25 -5.63
CA CYS A 212 -1.08 -15.07 -5.04
C CYS A 212 -1.65 -16.40 -4.55
N ARG A 213 -1.67 -17.43 -5.41
CA ARG A 213 -2.29 -18.71 -5.06
C ARG A 213 -1.55 -19.45 -3.94
N GLU A 214 -0.23 -19.35 -3.92
CA GLU A 214 0.62 -20.09 -2.99
C GLU A 214 0.82 -19.36 -1.65
N TYR A 215 0.92 -18.03 -1.70
CA TYR A 215 1.31 -17.17 -0.58
C TYR A 215 0.34 -16.01 -0.35
N GLY A 216 -0.86 -16.02 -0.93
CA GLY A 216 -1.89 -15.02 -0.67
C GLY A 216 -1.68 -13.64 -1.28
N SER A 217 -0.50 -13.34 -1.84
CA SER A 217 -0.13 -12.00 -2.30
C SER A 217 0.79 -12.00 -3.53
N PRO A 218 0.64 -11.05 -4.47
CA PRO A 218 1.53 -10.95 -5.63
C PRO A 218 2.89 -10.31 -5.30
N ASN A 219 2.97 -9.53 -4.21
CA ASN A 219 4.10 -8.67 -3.85
C ASN A 219 5.00 -9.32 -2.79
N VAL A 220 5.35 -10.59 -3.00
CA VAL A 220 6.21 -11.39 -2.10
C VAL A 220 7.34 -12.04 -2.90
N LEU A 221 8.36 -12.60 -2.25
CA LEU A 221 9.53 -13.19 -2.91
C LEU A 221 10.17 -12.20 -3.91
N GLU A 222 10.32 -12.57 -5.18
CA GLU A 222 10.87 -11.71 -6.22
C GLU A 222 9.98 -10.49 -6.51
N GLY A 223 8.68 -10.58 -6.22
CA GLY A 223 7.73 -9.48 -6.33
C GLY A 223 7.70 -8.54 -5.13
N PHE A 224 8.47 -8.83 -4.07
CA PHE A 224 8.56 -7.96 -2.90
C PHE A 224 9.20 -6.62 -3.28
N ASP A 225 8.46 -5.53 -3.05
CA ASP A 225 8.86 -4.17 -3.36
C ASP A 225 8.51 -3.25 -2.18
N PRO A 226 9.42 -3.03 -1.23
CA PRO A 226 9.12 -2.32 0.01
C PRO A 226 8.90 -0.83 -0.26
N HIS A 227 7.83 -0.28 0.30
CA HIS A 227 7.48 1.13 0.14
C HIS A 227 6.64 1.61 1.32
N VAL A 228 6.48 2.93 1.42
CA VAL A 228 5.55 3.58 2.33
C VAL A 228 4.43 4.20 1.51
N THR A 229 3.20 3.71 1.67
CA THR A 229 2.03 4.34 1.04
C THR A 229 1.69 5.65 1.76
N VAL A 230 1.77 6.76 1.03
CA VAL A 230 1.53 8.12 1.55
C VAL A 230 0.30 8.78 0.94
N GLY A 231 -0.29 8.18 -0.10
CA GLY A 231 -1.53 8.64 -0.69
C GLY A 231 -2.31 7.54 -1.40
N TYR A 232 -3.64 7.65 -1.38
CA TYR A 232 -4.58 6.81 -2.10
C TYR A 232 -5.75 7.65 -2.62
N ASP A 233 -5.95 7.63 -3.94
CA ASP A 233 -7.07 8.26 -4.63
C ASP A 233 -7.88 7.22 -5.41
N PRO A 234 -9.02 6.74 -4.89
CA PRO A 234 -9.82 5.70 -5.55
C PRO A 234 -10.46 6.19 -6.87
N LEU A 235 -10.63 7.49 -7.06
CA LEU A 235 -11.20 8.03 -8.30
C LEU A 235 -10.21 7.91 -9.47
N SER A 236 -8.91 7.85 -9.17
CA SER A 236 -7.91 7.62 -10.21
C SER A 236 -7.89 6.16 -10.71
N SER A 237 -8.27 5.17 -9.89
CA SER A 237 -8.45 3.78 -10.34
C SER A 237 -9.67 3.59 -11.24
N LEU A 238 -10.78 4.32 -11.00
CA LEU A 238 -11.98 4.29 -11.83
C LEU A 238 -11.77 4.86 -13.25
N ARG A 239 -10.72 5.66 -13.45
CA ARG A 239 -10.45 6.35 -14.73
C ARG A 239 -9.33 5.67 -15.54
N LEU A 240 -8.59 4.73 -14.95
CA LEU A 240 -7.49 4.00 -15.61
C LEU A 240 -7.96 2.91 -16.60
N GLY A 241 -9.22 2.47 -16.52
CA GLY A 241 -9.83 1.52 -17.48
C GLY A 241 -9.92 2.03 -18.93
N THR A 242 -9.35 3.20 -19.22
CA THR A 242 -9.21 3.78 -20.57
C THR A 242 -7.76 4.14 -20.95
N MET A 243 -6.75 3.81 -20.13
CA MET A 243 -5.33 4.18 -20.33
C MET A 243 -4.40 2.99 -20.60
N GLN A 244 -4.84 2.02 -21.39
CA GLN A 244 -4.14 0.76 -21.63
C GLN A 244 -2.91 0.85 -22.56
N ASN A 245 -2.26 2.01 -22.69
CA ASN A 245 -1.08 2.18 -23.55
C ASN A 245 0.12 2.92 -22.92
N ASP A 246 0.06 3.35 -21.65
CA ASP A 246 1.15 4.14 -21.02
C ASP A 246 1.83 3.45 -19.82
N VAL A 247 1.80 2.11 -19.75
CA VAL A 247 2.41 1.30 -18.66
C VAL A 247 3.96 1.36 -18.63
N GLU A 248 4.61 2.15 -19.49
CA GLU A 248 6.05 2.45 -19.38
C GLU A 248 6.38 3.88 -18.94
N ARG A 249 5.39 4.73 -18.66
CA ARG A 249 5.66 6.10 -18.20
C ARG A 249 5.57 6.18 -16.67
N SER A 250 6.57 5.58 -16.00
CA SER A 250 7.17 6.28 -14.87
C SER A 250 7.41 7.71 -15.34
N VAL A 251 6.73 8.70 -14.75
CA VAL A 251 6.73 10.06 -15.27
C VAL A 251 8.14 10.64 -15.06
N LYS A 252 9.03 10.41 -16.03
CA LYS A 252 10.26 11.18 -16.23
C LYS A 252 9.86 12.59 -16.63
N TYR A 253 9.67 13.46 -15.66
CA TYR A 253 9.57 14.89 -15.90
C TYR A 253 10.99 15.46 -15.96
N SER A 254 11.50 15.70 -17.17
CA SER A 254 12.62 16.63 -17.36
C SER A 254 12.06 18.05 -17.27
N PRO A 255 12.71 18.99 -16.57
CA PRO A 255 12.30 20.38 -16.58
C PRO A 255 12.53 20.94 -18.00
N VAL A 256 11.47 21.02 -18.80
CA VAL A 256 11.52 21.74 -20.07
C VAL A 256 11.39 23.23 -19.76
N ASN A 257 12.45 23.97 -20.05
CA ASN A 257 12.45 25.42 -20.11
C ASN A 257 11.28 25.90 -21.00
N ASN A 258 10.23 26.43 -20.39
CA ASN A 258 9.15 27.09 -21.12
C ASN A 258 9.67 28.39 -21.73
N ARG A 259 10.04 28.32 -23.01
CA ARG A 259 9.89 29.45 -23.93
C ARG A 259 9.25 28.95 -25.22
N GLU A 260 8.23 29.71 -25.61
CA GLU A 260 7.48 29.71 -26.87
C GLU A 260 6.26 28.79 -26.93
N GLY A 261 5.12 29.45 -27.11
CA GLY A 261 3.81 28.84 -27.09
C GLY A 261 3.36 28.31 -28.45
N ASN A 262 2.33 27.48 -28.41
CA ASN A 262 1.26 27.57 -29.39
C ASN A 262 -0.03 26.96 -28.83
N SER A 263 -1.10 27.73 -28.99
CA SER A 263 -2.48 27.39 -28.63
C SER A 263 -3.07 26.50 -29.71
N LEU A 264 -3.50 25.28 -29.35
CA LEU A 264 -4.54 24.53 -30.07
C LEU A 264 -5.45 23.84 -29.04
N SER A 265 -6.68 24.34 -28.98
CA SER A 265 -7.78 23.92 -28.13
C SER A 265 -8.32 22.54 -28.51
N ASN A 266 -8.31 21.59 -27.57
CA ASN A 266 -9.08 20.35 -27.66
C ASN A 266 -9.78 20.13 -26.30
N SER A 267 -11.04 20.54 -26.22
CA SER A 267 -11.79 20.76 -24.96
C SER A 267 -12.31 19.50 -24.25
N ASN A 268 -11.77 18.31 -24.57
CA ASN A 268 -12.05 17.07 -23.82
C ASN A 268 -10.79 16.46 -23.16
N SER A 269 -9.59 17.00 -23.40
CA SER A 269 -8.36 16.57 -22.70
C SER A 269 -8.01 17.43 -21.48
N SER A 270 -8.60 18.62 -21.37
CA SER A 270 -8.28 19.62 -20.33
C SER A 270 -8.73 19.21 -18.93
N ASN A 271 -9.79 18.40 -18.79
CA ASN A 271 -10.27 17.94 -17.48
C ASN A 271 -9.53 16.68 -17.00
N ARG A 272 -8.94 15.90 -17.92
CA ARG A 272 -8.26 14.62 -17.62
C ARG A 272 -6.80 14.77 -17.20
N ALA A 273 -6.10 15.77 -17.74
CA ALA A 273 -4.74 16.10 -17.31
C ALA A 273 -4.72 16.56 -15.84
N ASN A 274 -5.80 17.16 -15.33
CA ASN A 274 -5.87 17.73 -13.99
C ASN A 274 -6.00 16.68 -12.87
N ASP A 275 -6.54 15.48 -13.14
CA ASP A 275 -6.86 14.49 -12.11
C ASP A 275 -5.62 13.87 -11.44
N LEU A 276 -4.54 13.71 -12.20
CA LEU A 276 -3.26 13.21 -11.67
C LEU A 276 -2.29 14.34 -11.35
N GLN A 277 -2.42 15.48 -12.03
CA GLN A 277 -1.46 16.58 -11.94
C GLN A 277 -1.30 17.11 -10.51
N TRP A 278 -2.39 17.24 -9.75
CA TRP A 278 -2.28 17.72 -8.37
C TRP A 278 -1.42 16.82 -7.47
N ARG A 279 -1.42 15.49 -7.71
CA ARG A 279 -0.53 14.55 -7.01
C ARG A 279 0.90 14.70 -7.47
N ILE A 280 1.11 14.84 -8.78
CA ILE A 280 2.43 15.08 -9.37
C ILE A 280 3.03 16.37 -8.79
N ASP A 281 2.29 17.48 -8.79
CA ASP A 281 2.74 18.77 -8.27
C ASP A 281 3.08 18.69 -6.77
N ALA A 282 2.21 18.04 -5.98
CA ALA A 282 2.44 17.84 -4.55
C ALA A 282 3.70 17.01 -4.28
N MET A 283 3.92 15.94 -5.05
CA MET A 283 5.07 15.07 -4.89
C MET A 283 6.36 15.65 -5.47
N GLN A 284 6.28 16.48 -6.51
CA GLN A 284 7.41 17.27 -6.99
C GLN A 284 7.87 18.26 -5.93
N GLN A 285 6.93 18.98 -5.30
CA GLN A 285 7.24 19.85 -4.17
C GLN A 285 7.91 19.06 -3.03
N TRP A 286 7.35 17.91 -2.66
CA TRP A 286 7.96 17.03 -1.65
C TRP A 286 9.39 16.59 -2.05
N ASN A 287 9.58 16.23 -3.31
CA ASN A 287 10.84 15.74 -3.83
C ASN A 287 11.95 16.81 -3.78
N GLU A 288 11.64 18.05 -4.15
CA GLU A 288 12.56 19.18 -4.02
C GLU A 288 13.01 19.41 -2.57
N ILE A 289 12.06 19.33 -1.64
CA ILE A 289 12.33 19.45 -0.20
C ILE A 289 13.24 18.32 0.27
N TYR A 290 12.93 17.08 -0.12
CA TYR A 290 13.70 15.92 0.28
C TYR A 290 15.12 15.98 -0.29
N TRP A 291 15.25 16.36 -1.56
CA TRP A 291 16.54 16.57 -2.22
C TRP A 291 17.41 17.62 -1.51
N GLN A 292 16.81 18.73 -1.07
CA GLN A 292 17.51 19.75 -0.29
C GLN A 292 18.02 19.19 1.05
N ALA A 293 17.21 18.37 1.74
CA ALA A 293 17.62 17.71 2.98
C ALA A 293 18.82 16.79 2.73
N LEU A 294 18.77 15.95 1.70
CA LEU A 294 19.88 15.08 1.29
C LEU A 294 21.15 15.88 0.97
N SER A 295 21.02 16.95 0.17
CA SER A 295 22.15 17.81 -0.24
C SER A 295 22.80 18.54 0.94
N SER A 296 22.07 18.76 2.02
CA SER A 296 22.57 19.38 3.25
C SER A 296 23.26 18.40 4.22
N GLY A 297 23.40 17.13 3.83
CA GLY A 297 23.92 16.07 4.71
C GLY A 297 22.91 15.58 5.75
N ASN A 298 21.66 16.03 5.67
CA ASN A 298 20.57 15.59 6.53
C ASN A 298 19.89 14.37 5.88
N TYR A 299 20.68 13.33 5.67
CA TYR A 299 20.30 12.12 4.96
C TYR A 299 19.54 11.20 5.92
N CYS A 300 18.38 10.66 5.49
CA CYS A 300 17.65 9.66 6.27
C CYS A 300 18.33 8.28 6.22
N ALA A 301 19.64 8.23 6.47
CA ALA A 301 20.42 6.99 6.62
C ALA A 301 20.27 6.53 8.06
N ASP A 302 20.55 5.25 8.27
CA ASP A 302 20.78 4.69 9.60
C ASP A 302 19.50 4.56 10.45
N GLU A 303 18.32 4.77 9.87
CA GLU A 303 17.10 4.26 10.48
C GLU A 303 17.05 2.75 10.31
N VAL A 304 16.81 2.05 11.41
CA VAL A 304 16.83 0.59 11.47
C VAL A 304 15.47 0.08 11.89
N VAL A 305 15.13 -1.13 11.46
CA VAL A 305 13.93 -1.82 11.95
C VAL A 305 14.02 -1.97 13.47
N ARG A 306 13.03 -1.40 14.18
CA ARG A 306 12.91 -1.49 15.65
C ARG A 306 11.90 -2.52 16.12
N GLY A 307 11.00 -2.93 15.24
CA GLY A 307 10.00 -3.92 15.57
C GLY A 307 9.12 -4.26 14.38
N ILE A 308 8.43 -5.39 14.52
CA ILE A 308 7.42 -5.87 13.58
C ILE A 308 6.06 -5.71 14.23
N ALA A 309 5.05 -5.32 13.47
CA ALA A 309 3.69 -5.16 13.93
C ALA A 309 2.73 -5.93 13.04
N LEU A 310 1.59 -6.29 13.61
CA LEU A 310 0.44 -6.84 12.89
C LEU A 310 -0.75 -5.91 13.09
N GLY A 311 -1.44 -5.56 12.02
CA GLY A 311 -2.61 -4.67 12.09
C GLY A 311 -3.64 -4.94 11.00
N LYS A 312 -4.84 -4.37 11.19
CA LYS A 312 -5.89 -4.41 10.18
C LYS A 312 -5.62 -3.37 9.10
N VAL A 313 -5.93 -3.76 7.88
CA VAL A 313 -5.75 -2.92 6.71
C VAL A 313 -6.96 -2.00 6.53
N GLY A 314 -6.70 -0.76 6.16
CA GLY A 314 -7.64 0.26 5.75
C GLY A 314 -7.50 0.56 4.25
N VAL A 315 -7.74 1.81 3.88
CA VAL A 315 -7.71 2.21 2.46
C VAL A 315 -6.29 2.21 1.90
N GLY A 316 -6.18 1.92 0.60
CA GLY A 316 -4.89 1.92 -0.10
C GLY A 316 -3.86 0.94 0.46
N GLY A 317 -4.29 -0.16 1.09
CA GLY A 317 -3.38 -1.12 1.71
C GLY A 317 -2.67 -0.59 2.95
N THR A 318 -3.09 0.55 3.50
CA THR A 318 -2.46 1.12 4.70
C THR A 318 -3.00 0.49 5.98
N VAL A 319 -2.25 0.50 7.08
CA VAL A 319 -2.72 -0.03 8.36
C VAL A 319 -3.51 1.00 9.14
N LEU A 320 -4.68 0.62 9.65
CA LEU A 320 -5.50 1.48 10.50
C LEU A 320 -4.84 1.70 11.86
N ALA A 321 -4.75 2.96 12.27
CA ALA A 321 -4.32 3.35 13.59
C ALA A 321 -5.21 2.69 14.65
N ASN A 322 -4.61 2.30 15.78
CA ASN A 322 -5.29 1.63 16.90
C ASN A 322 -5.88 0.24 16.60
N THR A 323 -5.55 -0.37 15.45
CA THR A 323 -5.95 -1.76 15.14
C THR A 323 -4.82 -2.78 15.30
N ARG A 324 -3.75 -2.38 16.01
CA ARG A 324 -2.59 -3.25 16.25
C ARG A 324 -3.02 -4.48 17.03
N MET A 325 -2.74 -5.65 16.48
CA MET A 325 -3.03 -6.95 17.08
C MET A 325 -1.80 -7.53 17.79
N GLY A 326 -0.61 -7.26 17.26
CA GLY A 326 0.66 -7.71 17.81
C GLY A 326 1.79 -6.72 17.54
N TYR A 327 2.82 -6.78 18.38
CA TYR A 327 4.05 -6.03 18.21
C TYR A 327 5.21 -6.84 18.81
N TRP A 328 6.27 -6.99 18.03
CA TRP A 328 7.47 -7.74 18.40
C TRP A 328 8.66 -6.81 18.28
N ASP A 329 9.26 -6.47 19.43
CA ASP A 329 10.46 -5.65 19.47
C ASP A 329 11.65 -6.40 18.89
N ILE A 330 12.43 -5.68 18.10
CA ILE A 330 13.75 -6.10 17.64
C ILE A 330 14.75 -5.34 18.50
N GLY A 331 15.14 -5.99 19.60
CA GLY A 331 16.15 -5.46 20.51
C GLY A 331 17.57 -5.73 19.99
N PRO A 332 18.59 -5.03 20.54
CA PRO A 332 19.95 -5.52 20.41
C PRO A 332 20.03 -6.96 20.95
N PRO A 333 20.95 -7.79 20.45
CA PRO A 333 21.11 -9.14 20.97
C PRO A 333 21.29 -9.09 22.50
N PRO A 334 20.74 -10.06 23.25
CA PRO A 334 20.87 -10.11 24.70
C PRO A 334 22.36 -10.23 25.07
N GLY A 335 22.99 -9.10 25.40
CA GLY A 335 24.42 -9.00 25.65
C GLY A 335 24.98 -7.56 25.64
N ASP A 336 24.35 -6.63 24.92
CA ASP A 336 24.87 -5.26 24.76
C ASP A 336 24.19 -4.19 25.64
N GLN A 337 23.49 -4.59 26.70
CA GLN A 337 23.11 -3.65 27.77
C GLN A 337 24.26 -3.56 28.78
N ILE A 338 25.21 -2.66 28.52
CA ILE A 338 26.26 -2.27 29.49
C ILE A 338 25.79 -1.06 30.29
#